data_AF-A0A6C0KWQ0-F1
#
_entry.id   AF-A0A6C0KWQ0-F1
#
_cell.length_a   1.000
_cell.length_b   1.000
_cell.length_c   1.000
_cell.angle_alpha   90.00
_cell.angle_beta   90.00
_cell.angle_gamma   90.00
#
_symmetry.space_group_name_H-M   'P 1'
#
loop_
_entity.id
_entity.type
_entity.pdbx_description
1 polymer ?
#
loop_
_entity_poly.entity_id
_entity_poly.type
_entity_poly.pdbx_seq_one_letter_code
_entity_poly.pdbx_strand_id
1 'polypeptide(L)'
;MSSTNDLQDTSEDKPEECIELKNIKYKTMLLSGNIIHEIKSSNDLNNLEKFLEDNKTRNQSEPWSKLDKTVKTKKLLIFAENYSKEKNYEPDEINILIAFLKDCLDRKRLQRVKDVDYDKTTGEIKDIPALHFNKSNKHFTLKNVDKRISTLKSLSQKKVRITIKNVKDNLSSSDSDKED
;
A
#
# COMPACT_ATOMS: atom_id res chain seq x y z
N MET A 1 -28.73 -80.39 -21.42
CA MET A 1 -29.49 -79.16 -21.65
C MET A 1 -29.91 -78.64 -20.29
N SER A 2 -29.35 -77.52 -19.86
CA SER A 2 -30.06 -76.45 -19.15
C SER A 2 -29.11 -75.27 -19.08
N SER A 3 -29.51 -74.22 -19.78
CA SER A 3 -28.79 -73.01 -20.07
C SER A 3 -28.81 -72.02 -18.89
N THR A 4 -27.74 -71.22 -18.82
CA THR A 4 -27.68 -69.77 -18.53
C THR A 4 -28.74 -69.14 -17.63
N ASN A 5 -28.28 -68.38 -16.63
CA ASN A 5 -28.54 -66.94 -16.58
C ASN A 5 -27.50 -66.24 -15.69
N ASP A 6 -26.73 -65.36 -16.33
CA ASP A 6 -25.94 -64.29 -15.72
C ASP A 6 -26.81 -63.40 -14.82
N LEU A 7 -26.25 -62.90 -13.73
CA LEU A 7 -26.69 -61.63 -13.14
C LEU A 7 -25.47 -60.89 -12.56
N GLN A 8 -24.82 -60.18 -13.48
CA GLN A 8 -24.34 -58.80 -13.34
C GLN A 8 -24.14 -58.26 -11.92
N ASP A 9 -22.89 -58.21 -11.48
CA ASP A 9 -22.42 -57.36 -10.39
C ASP A 9 -22.41 -55.90 -10.89
N THR A 10 -23.40 -55.11 -10.48
CA THR A 10 -23.46 -53.67 -10.70
C THR A 10 -24.05 -52.98 -9.47
N SER A 11 -23.42 -51.88 -9.06
CA SER A 11 -23.83 -50.87 -8.05
C SER A 11 -23.75 -51.33 -6.58
N GLU A 12 -23.09 -50.62 -5.65
CA GLU A 12 -23.03 -49.17 -5.46
C GLU A 12 -21.91 -48.88 -4.42
N ASP A 13 -20.92 -48.06 -4.77
CA ASP A 13 -19.94 -47.52 -3.80
C ASP A 13 -20.67 -46.62 -2.79
N LYS A 14 -21.14 -47.20 -1.68
CA LYS A 14 -21.51 -46.42 -0.51
C LYS A 14 -20.23 -46.01 0.19
N PRO A 15 -19.97 -44.72 0.44
CA PRO A 15 -18.88 -44.34 1.34
C PRO A 15 -19.24 -44.91 2.70
N GLU A 16 -18.53 -45.94 3.15
CA GLU A 16 -18.68 -46.47 4.49
C GLU A 16 -18.31 -45.38 5.48
N GLU A 17 -19.34 -44.65 5.94
CA GLU A 17 -19.21 -43.62 6.94
C GLU A 17 -18.58 -44.24 8.19
N CYS A 18 -17.40 -43.72 8.54
CA CYS A 18 -16.53 -44.18 9.62
C CYS A 18 -17.35 -44.34 10.92
N ILE A 19 -17.20 -45.48 11.60
CA ILE A 19 -18.01 -45.86 12.77
C ILE A 19 -17.82 -44.83 13.90
N GLU A 20 -16.60 -44.33 14.04
CA GLU A 20 -16.22 -43.24 14.93
C GLU A 20 -17.03 -41.97 14.66
N LEU A 21 -17.28 -41.63 13.40
CA LEU A 21 -18.08 -40.47 13.00
C LEU A 21 -19.53 -40.60 13.46
N LYS A 22 -20.13 -41.79 13.26
CA LYS A 22 -21.49 -42.09 13.72
C LYS A 22 -21.62 -41.95 15.23
N ASN A 23 -20.64 -42.47 15.96
CA ASN A 23 -20.60 -42.38 17.42
C ASN A 23 -20.49 -40.92 17.91
N ILE A 24 -19.66 -40.10 17.27
CA ILE A 24 -19.52 -38.67 17.60
C ILE A 24 -20.81 -37.90 17.30
N LYS A 25 -21.43 -38.15 16.14
CA LYS A 25 -22.69 -37.53 15.72
C LYS A 25 -23.83 -37.86 16.69
N TYR A 26 -23.95 -39.13 17.06
CA TYR A 26 -24.95 -39.59 18.03
C TYR A 26 -24.75 -38.96 19.41
N LYS A 27 -23.51 -38.97 19.92
CA LYS A 27 -23.17 -38.33 21.22
C LYS A 27 -23.48 -36.83 21.21
N THR A 28 -23.19 -36.15 20.09
CA THR A 28 -23.44 -34.71 19.95
C THR A 28 -24.94 -34.40 19.85
N MET A 29 -25.71 -35.25 19.16
CA MET A 29 -27.17 -35.13 19.09
C MET A 29 -27.82 -35.25 20.48
N LEU A 30 -27.39 -36.23 21.28
CA LEU A 30 -27.89 -36.41 22.65
C LEU A 30 -27.55 -35.22 23.56
N LEU A 31 -26.40 -34.59 23.37
CA LEU A 31 -25.94 -33.48 24.21
C LEU A 31 -26.57 -32.14 23.82
N SER A 32 -26.70 -31.89 22.51
CA SER A 32 -26.98 -30.56 21.96
C SER A 32 -28.37 -30.44 21.36
N GLY A 33 -29.13 -31.54 21.22
CA GLY A 33 -30.50 -31.57 20.67
C GLY A 33 -30.64 -31.23 19.18
N ASN A 34 -29.56 -30.78 18.54
CA ASN A 34 -29.54 -30.34 17.15
C ASN A 34 -28.83 -31.37 16.27
N ILE A 35 -29.46 -31.73 15.14
CA ILE A 35 -28.86 -32.59 14.12
C ILE A 35 -27.78 -31.76 13.40
N ILE A 36 -26.52 -32.18 13.52
CA ILE A 36 -25.44 -31.66 12.69
C ILE A 36 -25.70 -32.19 11.28
N HIS A 37 -26.22 -31.32 10.40
CA HIS A 37 -26.21 -31.58 8.98
C HIS A 37 -24.75 -31.56 8.53
N GLU A 38 -24.27 -32.68 8.00
CA GLU A 38 -22.98 -32.73 7.32
C GLU A 38 -23.01 -31.71 6.19
N ILE A 39 -22.12 -30.73 6.29
CA ILE A 39 -21.80 -29.86 5.17
C ILE A 39 -21.10 -30.79 4.18
N LYS A 40 -21.85 -31.27 3.17
CA LYS A 40 -21.25 -32.01 2.06
C LYS A 40 -20.08 -31.18 1.53
N SER A 41 -18.87 -31.72 1.67
CA SER A 41 -17.56 -31.20 1.24
C SER A 41 -17.44 -31.11 -0.30
N SER A 42 -18.53 -30.81 -1.00
CA SER A 42 -18.53 -30.45 -2.42
C SER A 42 -18.43 -28.95 -2.65
N ASN A 43 -18.58 -28.13 -1.59
CA ASN A 43 -18.47 -26.68 -1.63
C ASN A 43 -17.04 -26.16 -1.34
N ASP A 44 -16.10 -27.04 -1.01
CA ASP A 44 -14.76 -26.62 -0.56
C ASP A 44 -13.92 -26.00 -1.69
N LEU A 45 -14.06 -26.48 -2.94
CA LEU A 45 -13.38 -25.84 -4.08
C LEU A 45 -13.98 -24.46 -4.41
N ASN A 46 -15.30 -24.31 -4.43
CA ASN A 46 -15.93 -23.01 -4.69
C ASN A 46 -15.68 -22.02 -3.54
N ASN A 47 -15.60 -22.50 -2.29
CA ASN A 47 -15.26 -21.67 -1.15
C ASN A 47 -13.78 -21.25 -1.20
N LEU A 48 -12.88 -22.16 -1.58
CA LEU A 48 -11.47 -21.85 -1.79
C LEU A 48 -11.30 -20.85 -2.93
N GLU A 49 -11.98 -21.05 -4.05
CA GLU A 49 -11.93 -20.15 -5.21
C GLU A 49 -12.46 -18.77 -4.85
N LYS A 50 -13.61 -18.69 -4.18
CA LYS A 50 -14.15 -17.44 -3.63
C LYS A 50 -13.19 -16.80 -2.62
N PHE A 51 -12.56 -17.57 -1.74
CA PHE A 51 -11.58 -17.04 -0.79
C PHE A 51 -10.36 -16.48 -1.51
N LEU A 52 -9.84 -17.16 -2.54
CA LEU A 52 -8.73 -16.70 -3.36
C LEU A 52 -9.10 -15.44 -4.15
N GLU A 53 -10.30 -15.37 -4.72
CA GLU A 53 -10.84 -14.19 -5.39
C GLU A 53 -11.04 -13.01 -4.42
N ASP A 54 -11.59 -13.25 -3.24
CA ASP A 54 -11.76 -12.26 -2.19
C ASP A 54 -10.38 -11.74 -1.72
N ASN A 55 -9.37 -12.59 -1.60
CA ASN A 55 -8.00 -12.14 -1.30
C ASN A 55 -7.38 -11.35 -2.45
N LYS A 56 -7.57 -11.78 -3.69
CA LYS A 56 -7.07 -11.09 -4.88
C LYS A 56 -7.68 -9.69 -5.02
N THR A 57 -8.98 -9.56 -4.80
CA THR A 57 -9.71 -8.29 -4.83
C THR A 57 -9.38 -7.40 -3.64
N ARG A 58 -9.27 -7.96 -2.42
CA ARG A 58 -8.79 -7.23 -1.24
C ARG A 58 -7.42 -6.61 -1.50
N ASN A 59 -6.46 -7.38 -2.03
CA ASN A 59 -5.12 -6.92 -2.39
C ASN A 59 -5.11 -5.78 -3.43
N GLN A 60 -6.10 -5.72 -4.32
CA GLN A 60 -6.23 -4.62 -5.29
C GLN A 60 -6.76 -3.33 -4.65
N SER A 61 -7.63 -3.44 -3.63
CA SER A 61 -8.25 -2.30 -2.95
C SER A 61 -7.45 -1.75 -1.77
N GLU A 62 -6.28 -2.33 -1.48
CA GLU A 62 -5.51 -1.97 -0.29
C GLU A 62 -5.03 -0.51 -0.34
N PRO A 63 -5.08 0.21 0.79
CA PRO A 63 -4.50 1.54 0.88
C PRO A 63 -2.97 1.45 0.71
N TRP A 64 -2.37 2.48 0.10
CA TRP A 64 -0.92 2.58 -0.15
C TRP A 64 -0.05 2.17 1.04
N SER A 65 -0.43 2.51 2.27
CA SER A 65 0.33 2.15 3.47
C SER A 65 0.47 0.63 3.70
N LYS A 66 -0.52 -0.17 3.29
CA LYS A 66 -0.57 -1.63 3.47
C LYS A 66 0.13 -2.43 2.36
N LEU A 67 0.36 -1.81 1.20
CA LEU A 67 1.02 -2.50 0.08
C LEU A 67 2.46 -2.92 0.43
N ASP A 68 2.84 -4.10 -0.04
CA ASP A 68 4.21 -4.60 0.09
C ASP A 68 5.22 -3.73 -0.66
N LYS A 69 6.47 -3.73 -0.17
CA LYS A 69 7.59 -3.03 -0.80
C LYS A 69 7.72 -3.42 -2.28
N THR A 70 7.57 -4.70 -2.61
CA THR A 70 7.66 -5.20 -3.98
C THR A 70 6.57 -4.63 -4.89
N VAL A 71 5.33 -4.55 -4.39
CA VAL A 71 4.20 -3.97 -5.14
C VAL A 71 4.41 -2.47 -5.33
N LYS A 72 4.80 -1.75 -4.26
CA LYS A 72 5.13 -0.32 -4.31
C LYS A 72 6.22 -0.01 -5.33
N THR A 73 7.30 -0.81 -5.36
CA THR A 73 8.38 -0.65 -6.34
C THR A 73 7.87 -0.81 -7.77
N LYS A 74 7.06 -1.84 -8.05
CA LYS A 74 6.48 -2.04 -9.39
C LYS A 74 5.60 -0.86 -9.81
N LYS A 75 4.76 -0.36 -8.91
CA LYS A 75 3.89 0.80 -9.18
C LYS A 75 4.68 2.09 -9.40
N LEU A 76 5.78 2.30 -8.68
CA LEU A 76 6.67 3.45 -8.89
C LEU A 76 7.42 3.40 -10.22
N LEU A 77 7.78 2.21 -10.71
CA LEU A 77 8.37 2.07 -12.04
C LEU A 77 7.38 2.51 -13.13
N ILE A 78 6.13 2.03 -13.05
CA ILE A 78 5.06 2.43 -13.97
C ILE A 78 4.83 3.95 -13.89
N PHE A 79 4.81 4.51 -12.67
CA PHE A 79 4.71 5.95 -12.48
C PHE A 79 5.86 6.71 -13.15
N ALA A 80 7.11 6.27 -13.01
CA ALA A 80 8.25 6.93 -13.63
C ALA A 80 8.16 6.91 -15.17
N GLU A 81 7.69 5.82 -15.77
CA GLU A 81 7.45 5.73 -17.21
C GLU A 81 6.34 6.68 -17.67
N ASN A 82 5.22 6.75 -16.94
CA ASN A 82 4.12 7.66 -17.26
C ASN A 82 4.53 9.13 -17.08
N TYR A 83 5.22 9.44 -15.98
CA TYR A 83 5.75 10.77 -15.70
C TYR A 83 6.76 11.23 -16.76
N SER A 84 7.54 10.31 -17.30
CA SER A 84 8.42 10.60 -18.44
C SER A 84 7.67 10.92 -19.72
N LYS A 85 6.56 10.22 -20.00
CA LYS A 85 5.74 10.51 -21.18
C LYS A 85 5.09 11.89 -21.09
N GLU A 86 4.64 12.27 -19.90
CA GLU A 86 4.01 13.58 -19.66
C GLU A 86 4.99 14.75 -19.72
N LYS A 87 6.21 14.57 -19.20
CA LYS A 87 7.22 15.64 -19.12
C LYS A 87 8.28 15.59 -20.22
N ASN A 88 8.29 14.52 -21.02
CA ASN A 88 9.23 14.25 -22.10
C ASN A 88 10.70 14.31 -21.63
N TYR A 89 11.01 13.57 -20.56
CA TYR A 89 12.38 13.49 -20.00
C TYR A 89 13.29 12.59 -20.84
N GLU A 90 14.60 12.86 -20.77
CA GLU A 90 15.62 11.98 -21.35
C GLU A 90 15.67 10.62 -20.64
N PRO A 91 16.08 9.54 -21.33
CA PRO A 91 16.22 8.22 -20.72
C PRO A 91 17.17 8.22 -19.50
N ASP A 92 18.19 9.08 -19.50
CA ASP A 92 19.11 9.25 -18.37
C ASP A 92 18.40 9.82 -17.13
N GLU A 93 17.53 10.81 -17.31
CA GLU A 93 16.76 11.42 -16.23
C GLU A 93 15.71 10.45 -15.66
N ILE A 94 15.14 9.59 -16.50
CA ILE A 94 14.24 8.50 -16.06
C ILE A 94 14.99 7.52 -15.15
N ASN A 95 16.21 7.13 -15.52
CA ASN A 95 17.02 6.21 -14.71
C ASN A 95 17.35 6.81 -13.34
N ILE A 96 17.70 8.11 -13.31
CA ILE A 96 17.93 8.85 -12.06
C ILE A 96 16.65 8.90 -11.22
N LEU A 97 15.48 9.14 -11.84
CA LEU A 97 14.19 9.15 -11.16
C LEU A 97 13.88 7.77 -10.55
N ILE A 98 14.04 6.70 -11.32
CA ILE A 98 13.78 5.32 -10.85
C ILE A 98 14.70 4.98 -9.67
N ALA A 99 15.99 5.30 -9.77
CA ALA A 99 16.94 5.09 -8.69
C ALA A 99 16.55 5.88 -7.43
N PHE A 100 16.16 7.16 -7.61
CA PHE A 100 15.70 8.02 -6.54
C PHE A 100 14.43 7.51 -5.85
N LEU A 101 13.44 7.04 -6.62
CA LEU A 101 12.19 6.49 -6.07
C LEU A 101 12.44 5.20 -5.29
N LYS A 102 13.36 4.34 -5.74
CA LYS A 102 13.80 3.15 -5.01
C LYS A 102 14.47 3.52 -3.68
N ASP A 103 15.42 4.45 -3.69
CA ASP A 103 16.09 4.95 -2.48
C ASP A 103 15.08 5.60 -1.51
N CYS A 104 14.07 6.30 -2.03
CA CYS A 104 12.99 6.86 -1.20
C CYS A 104 12.11 5.79 -0.54
N LEU A 105 11.85 4.66 -1.21
CA LEU A 105 11.18 3.51 -0.59
C LEU A 105 12.05 2.86 0.48
N ASP A 106 13.34 2.69 0.22
CA ASP A 106 14.29 2.07 1.15
C ASP A 106 14.43 2.90 2.43
N ARG A 107 14.48 4.23 2.29
CA ARG A 107 14.52 5.18 3.41
C ARG A 107 13.16 5.45 4.07
N LYS A 108 12.12 4.69 3.70
CA LYS A 108 10.76 4.79 4.25
C LYS A 108 10.11 6.18 4.09
N ARG A 109 10.52 6.97 3.09
CA ARG A 109 10.03 8.35 2.86
C ARG A 109 8.67 8.41 2.17
N LEU A 110 8.25 7.33 1.52
CA LEU A 110 6.98 7.21 0.78
C LEU A 110 6.06 6.16 1.42
N GLN A 111 6.07 6.01 2.74
CA GLN A 111 5.25 5.00 3.42
C GLN A 111 3.82 5.45 3.70
N ARG A 112 3.59 6.75 3.90
CA ARG A 112 2.28 7.26 4.31
C ARG A 112 1.43 7.56 3.08
N VAL A 113 0.12 7.43 3.25
CA VAL A 113 -0.88 7.80 2.23
C VAL A 113 -0.82 9.29 1.87
N LYS A 114 -0.31 10.15 2.76
CA LYS A 114 -0.12 11.59 2.48
C LYS A 114 1.05 11.89 1.55
N ASP A 115 2.01 10.97 1.44
CA ASP A 115 3.23 11.20 0.67
C ASP A 115 3.06 10.80 -0.81
N VAL A 116 2.02 10.01 -1.13
CA VAL A 116 1.75 9.46 -2.47
C VAL A 116 0.25 9.53 -2.76
N ASP A 117 -0.13 10.14 -3.88
CA ASP A 117 -1.50 10.15 -4.39
C ASP A 117 -1.78 8.84 -5.14
N TYR A 118 -2.31 7.86 -4.40
CA TYR A 118 -2.61 6.52 -4.89
C TYR A 118 -4.10 6.33 -5.07
N ASP A 119 -4.51 5.96 -6.29
CA ASP A 119 -5.88 5.59 -6.58
C ASP A 119 -6.09 4.10 -6.36
N LYS A 120 -6.94 3.76 -5.39
CA LYS A 120 -7.29 2.37 -5.03
C LYS A 120 -8.16 1.70 -6.09
N THR A 121 -8.82 2.47 -6.94
CA THR A 121 -9.74 1.94 -7.96
C THR A 121 -8.99 1.51 -9.21
N THR A 122 -8.06 2.34 -9.69
CA THR A 122 -7.18 2.00 -10.82
C THR A 122 -5.95 1.22 -10.38
N GLY A 123 -5.58 1.33 -9.10
CA GLY A 123 -4.38 0.73 -8.54
C GLY A 123 -3.10 1.43 -9.01
N GLU A 124 -3.17 2.68 -9.46
CA GLU A 124 -2.04 3.45 -10.00
C GLU A 124 -1.69 4.66 -9.13
N ILE A 125 -0.44 5.09 -9.22
CA ILE A 125 0.03 6.33 -8.57
C ILE A 125 -0.22 7.47 -9.54
N LYS A 126 -1.03 8.46 -9.13
CA LYS A 126 -1.33 9.65 -9.94
C LYS A 126 -0.23 10.68 -9.81
N ASP A 127 0.17 10.97 -8.57
CA ASP A 127 1.20 11.96 -8.29
C ASP A 127 1.92 11.69 -6.97
N ILE A 128 3.10 12.26 -6.82
CA ILE A 128 3.87 12.29 -5.57
C ILE A 128 4.02 13.78 -5.20
N PRO A 129 3.15 14.32 -4.33
CA PRO A 129 3.10 15.77 -4.05
C PRO A 129 4.42 16.37 -3.54
N ALA A 130 5.23 15.55 -2.87
CA ALA A 130 6.54 15.97 -2.37
C ALA A 130 7.62 15.97 -3.46
N LEU A 131 7.42 15.30 -4.61
CA LEU A 131 8.40 15.16 -5.67
C LEU A 131 8.68 16.50 -6.35
N HIS A 132 9.95 16.88 -6.35
CA HIS A 132 10.41 18.11 -6.98
C HIS A 132 11.67 17.84 -7.78
N PHE A 133 11.63 18.21 -9.05
CA PHE A 133 12.76 18.12 -9.96
C PHE A 133 13.50 19.46 -10.02
N ASN A 134 14.78 19.45 -9.64
CA ASN A 134 15.64 20.63 -9.79
C ASN A 134 16.33 20.60 -11.15
N LYS A 135 15.84 21.40 -12.10
CA LYS A 135 16.37 21.50 -13.47
C LYS A 135 17.84 21.94 -13.51
N SER A 136 18.30 22.74 -12.54
CA SER A 136 19.66 23.28 -12.51
C SER A 136 20.72 22.21 -12.19
N ASN A 137 20.35 21.20 -11.41
CA ASN A 137 21.26 20.13 -10.98
C ASN A 137 20.87 18.75 -11.54
N LYS A 138 19.79 18.66 -12.34
CA LYS A 138 19.17 17.40 -12.79
C LYS A 138 18.93 16.40 -11.64
N HIS A 139 18.49 16.92 -10.49
CA HIS A 139 18.38 16.13 -9.26
C HIS A 139 16.93 16.11 -8.74
N PHE A 140 16.44 14.92 -8.40
CA PHE A 140 15.12 14.73 -7.79
C PHE A 140 15.18 14.85 -6.28
N THR A 141 14.24 15.57 -5.69
CA THR A 141 14.17 15.77 -4.23
C THR A 141 12.73 15.60 -3.76
N LEU A 142 12.52 15.23 -2.50
CA LEU A 142 11.21 15.32 -1.86
C LEU A 142 11.20 16.56 -0.95
N LYS A 143 10.40 17.58 -1.31
CA LYS A 143 10.15 18.76 -0.48
C LYS A 143 9.11 18.44 0.60
N ASN A 144 9.28 19.03 1.77
CA ASN A 144 8.33 18.83 2.86
C ASN A 144 7.03 19.59 2.54
N VAL A 145 5.93 18.87 2.31
CA VAL A 145 4.60 19.45 2.03
C VAL A 145 3.95 20.10 3.26
N ASP A 146 4.45 19.77 4.46
CA ASP A 146 3.90 20.30 5.71
C ASP A 146 4.36 21.75 5.93
N LYS A 147 3.40 22.68 5.88
CA LYS A 147 3.60 24.09 6.22
C LYS A 147 3.81 24.21 7.73
N ARG A 148 4.98 23.81 8.24
CA ARG A 148 5.35 24.16 9.61
C ARG A 148 5.43 25.68 9.69
N ILE A 149 4.45 26.29 10.35
CA ILE A 149 4.55 27.66 10.83
C ILE A 149 5.77 27.65 11.76
N SER A 150 6.84 28.35 11.37
CA SER A 150 8.05 28.39 12.17
C SER A 150 7.74 29.08 13.50
N THR A 151 7.74 28.31 14.59
CA THR A 151 7.66 28.83 15.96
C THR A 151 8.90 29.64 16.35
N LEU A 152 9.87 29.78 15.43
CA LEU A 152 11.00 30.72 15.54
C LEU A 152 10.55 32.17 15.70
N LYS A 153 9.36 32.55 15.21
CA LYS A 153 8.81 33.90 15.44
C LYS A 153 8.23 34.08 16.85
N SER A 154 7.80 33.00 17.51
CA SER A 154 7.27 33.01 18.89
C SER A 154 8.33 32.69 19.94
N LEU A 155 9.52 32.24 19.52
CA LEU A 155 10.68 32.12 20.38
C LEU A 155 11.17 33.51 20.78
N SER A 156 11.34 33.73 22.07
CA SER A 156 11.89 34.97 22.60
C SER A 156 13.24 35.25 21.95
N GLN A 157 13.36 36.38 21.24
CA GLN A 157 14.62 36.80 20.66
C GLN A 157 15.69 36.82 21.74
N LYS A 158 16.79 36.10 21.52
CA LYS A 158 17.96 36.14 22.40
C LYS A 158 18.41 37.59 22.45
N LYS A 159 18.17 38.28 23.57
CA LYS A 159 18.70 39.63 23.79
C LYS A 159 20.20 39.54 23.64
N VAL A 160 20.72 40.03 22.51
CA VAL A 160 22.14 40.26 22.32
C VAL A 160 22.50 41.28 23.41
N ARG A 161 23.22 40.85 24.45
CA ARG A 161 23.83 41.79 25.39
C ARG A 161 24.86 42.57 24.57
N ILE A 162 24.47 43.73 24.07
CA ILE A 162 25.37 44.68 23.44
C ILE A 162 26.30 45.15 24.55
N THR A 163 27.50 44.59 24.62
CA THR A 163 28.58 45.20 25.38
C THR A 163 28.96 46.48 24.65
N ILE A 164 29.10 47.58 25.38
CA ILE A 164 29.12 49.00 24.94
C ILE A 164 30.17 49.37 23.85
N LYS A 165 30.99 48.43 23.37
CA LYS A 165 32.08 48.70 22.41
C LYS A 165 31.68 48.72 20.93
N ASN A 166 30.48 48.29 20.53
CA ASN A 166 30.10 48.15 19.10
C ASN A 166 28.94 49.08 18.64
N VAL A 167 28.65 50.16 19.35
CA VAL A 167 27.50 51.05 19.06
C VAL A 167 27.66 51.88 17.76
N LYS A 168 28.84 51.94 17.14
CA LYS A 168 29.08 52.91 16.05
C LYS A 168 28.71 52.47 14.62
N ASP A 169 28.52 51.17 14.35
CA ASP A 169 28.44 50.69 12.95
C ASP A 169 27.04 50.25 12.45
N ASN A 170 25.97 50.37 13.25
CA ASN A 170 24.64 49.86 12.82
C ASN A 170 23.48 50.86 12.93
N LEU A 171 23.75 52.18 12.87
CA LEU A 171 22.69 53.21 12.83
C LEU A 171 22.61 53.96 11.49
N SER A 172 23.00 53.33 10.39
CA SER A 172 22.83 53.89 9.04
C SER A 172 22.41 52.81 8.05
N SER A 173 21.15 52.42 8.07
CA SER A 173 20.42 51.93 6.87
C SER A 173 19.06 51.40 7.30
N SER A 174 18.08 52.31 7.42
CA SER A 174 16.66 52.03 7.17
C SER A 174 15.88 53.32 7.39
N ASP A 175 15.96 54.25 6.43
CA ASP A 175 14.86 55.17 6.15
C ASP A 175 15.07 55.80 4.78
N SER A 176 14.46 55.18 3.77
CA SER A 176 14.06 55.85 2.53
C SER A 176 13.13 54.94 1.73
N ASP A 177 11.94 55.49 1.45
CA ASP A 177 11.10 55.33 0.27
C ASP A 177 9.75 54.60 0.43
N LYS A 178 8.69 55.41 0.56
CA LYS A 178 7.61 55.51 -0.45
C LYS A 178 6.61 56.64 -0.14
N GLU A 179 6.77 57.77 -0.82
CA GLU A 179 5.65 58.60 -1.28
C GLU A 179 5.48 58.38 -2.78
N ASP A 180 4.28 57.96 -3.17
CA ASP A 180 3.44 58.44 -4.29
C ASP A 180 2.26 57.47 -4.49
#